data_AF-B0KIZ8-F1
#
_entry.id   AF-B0KIZ8-F1
#
_cell.length_a   1.000
_cell.length_b   1.000
_cell.length_c   1.000
_cell.angle_alpha   90.00
_cell.angle_beta   90.00
_cell.angle_gamma   90.00
#
_symmetry.space_group_name_H-M   'P 1'
#
loop_
_entity.id
_entity.type
_entity.pdbx_description
1 polymer ?
#
loop_
_entity_poly.entity_id
_entity_poly.type
_entity_poly.pdbx_seq_one_letter_code
_entity_poly.pdbx_strand_id
1 'polypeptide(L)'
;MNLADITSTSDLEKLLAVSEVDDIIALVNYLTDNGAGRLALDGDNCKRLVAARNARRFSVGDYELIAKEIRLFGGNSILNLFRKDGVPYQEIVEDVAKHLKVNFGKDPINVIEQEILGKILSRAFDQMSEEERQVILEELGVASYSTAGPAAAIAAICAAKAGGFATYKLAAIVANAIAKAILGKGLTFAASGQMMRTISVAIGPIGWAITALWTAADLASPAYRVTVPCVVQLAYMRQKAIMALAAKTCGNCKASIVRSSRFCSECGTPAAV
;
A
#
# COMPACT_ATOMS: atom_id res chain seq x y z
N MET A 1 -12.11 0.59 15.83
CA MET A 1 -11.40 1.88 15.73
C MET A 1 -12.26 2.85 14.94
N ASN A 2 -12.23 4.13 15.30
CA ASN A 2 -12.86 5.18 14.51
C ASN A 2 -11.91 5.68 13.39
N LEU A 3 -12.39 6.58 12.51
CA LEU A 3 -11.60 7.10 11.40
C LEU A 3 -10.32 7.81 11.86
N ALA A 4 -10.42 8.66 12.89
CA ALA A 4 -9.28 9.41 13.42
C ALA A 4 -8.18 8.48 13.96
N ASP A 5 -8.57 7.42 14.68
CA ASP A 5 -7.65 6.43 15.21
C ASP A 5 -6.86 5.75 14.07
N ILE A 6 -7.53 5.37 12.98
CA ILE A 6 -6.88 4.69 11.84
C ILE A 6 -5.98 5.65 11.07
N THR A 7 -6.37 6.92 10.94
CA THR A 7 -5.55 7.91 10.24
C THR A 7 -4.24 8.19 10.97
N SER A 8 -4.25 8.31 12.31
CA SER A 8 -3.06 8.73 13.06
C SER A 8 -2.28 7.60 13.73
N THR A 9 -2.78 6.35 13.74
CA THR A 9 -2.11 5.27 14.49
C THR A 9 -0.72 4.95 13.96
N SER A 10 0.28 4.88 14.84
CA SER A 10 1.57 4.25 14.59
C SER A 10 1.65 2.82 15.15
N ASP A 11 0.58 2.37 15.80
CA ASP A 11 0.42 1.03 16.37
C ASP A 11 -0.01 0.07 15.26
N LEU A 12 0.90 -0.86 14.93
CA LEU A 12 0.76 -1.81 13.84
C LEU A 12 -0.26 -2.88 14.19
N GLU A 13 -0.27 -3.32 15.44
CA GLU A 13 -1.14 -4.37 15.96
C GLU A 13 -2.61 -3.96 15.78
N LYS A 14 -2.93 -2.69 16.07
CA LYS A 14 -4.25 -2.11 15.81
C LYS A 14 -4.62 -2.09 14.33
N LEU A 15 -3.69 -1.73 13.45
CA LEU A 15 -3.92 -1.71 12.01
C LEU A 15 -4.13 -3.14 11.46
N LEU A 16 -3.32 -4.10 11.91
CA LEU A 16 -3.44 -5.51 11.55
C LEU A 16 -4.78 -6.10 12.01
N ALA A 17 -5.23 -5.75 13.22
CA ALA A 17 -6.48 -6.28 13.78
C ALA A 17 -7.74 -5.86 13.02
N VAL A 18 -7.70 -4.76 12.27
CA VAL A 18 -8.84 -4.27 11.46
C VAL A 18 -8.69 -4.57 9.96
N SER A 19 -7.64 -5.27 9.57
CA SER A 19 -7.32 -5.53 8.16
C SER A 19 -7.83 -6.88 7.67
N GLU A 20 -7.98 -7.03 6.36
CA GLU A 20 -8.39 -8.30 5.77
C GLU A 20 -7.25 -9.32 5.79
N VAL A 21 -7.62 -10.59 5.90
CA VAL A 21 -6.67 -11.71 5.98
C VAL A 21 -5.74 -11.76 4.76
N ASP A 22 -6.24 -11.46 3.56
CA ASP A 22 -5.43 -11.46 2.34
C ASP A 22 -4.34 -10.38 2.35
N ASP A 23 -4.63 -9.21 2.94
CA ASP A 23 -3.65 -8.13 3.06
C ASP A 23 -2.54 -8.51 4.06
N ILE A 24 -2.91 -9.21 5.13
CA ILE A 24 -1.95 -9.73 6.13
C ILE A 24 -1.10 -10.85 5.52
N ILE A 25 -1.67 -11.71 4.69
CA ILE A 25 -0.93 -12.76 3.96
C ILE A 25 0.16 -12.13 3.08
N ALA A 26 -0.13 -11.01 2.41
CA ALA A 26 0.87 -10.28 1.63
C ALA A 26 2.07 -9.86 2.49
N LEU A 27 1.82 -9.27 3.66
CA LEU A 27 2.87 -8.90 4.61
C LEU A 27 3.71 -10.10 5.05
N VAL A 28 3.06 -11.21 5.39
CA VAL A 28 3.76 -12.44 5.79
C VAL A 28 4.63 -12.96 4.65
N ASN A 29 4.17 -12.89 3.41
CA ASN A 29 4.98 -13.32 2.26
C ASN A 29 6.22 -12.44 2.06
N TYR A 30 6.13 -11.12 2.31
CA TYR A 30 7.31 -10.26 2.28
C TYR A 30 8.31 -10.60 3.39
N LEU A 31 7.82 -10.78 4.63
CA LEU A 31 8.64 -11.12 5.80
C LEU A 31 9.33 -12.49 5.64
N THR A 32 8.61 -13.48 5.15
CA THR A 32 9.08 -14.88 5.08
C THR A 32 9.71 -15.25 3.74
N ASP A 33 9.78 -14.32 2.77
CA ASP A 33 10.21 -14.59 1.40
C ASP A 33 9.41 -15.75 0.78
N ASN A 34 8.08 -15.64 0.80
CA ASN A 34 7.12 -16.69 0.43
C ASN A 34 7.21 -17.99 1.25
N GLY A 35 7.91 -17.97 2.38
CA GLY A 35 8.15 -19.14 3.22
C GLY A 35 9.52 -19.79 2.98
N ALA A 36 10.35 -19.25 2.09
CA ALA A 36 11.75 -19.66 1.97
C ALA A 36 12.57 -19.31 3.22
N GLY A 37 12.08 -18.36 4.02
CA GLY A 37 12.77 -17.82 5.18
C GLY A 37 13.76 -16.72 4.79
N ARG A 38 14.17 -15.94 5.78
CA ARG A 38 15.22 -14.92 5.65
C ARG A 38 16.23 -15.13 6.77
N LEU A 39 17.50 -14.84 6.51
CA LEU A 39 18.55 -14.93 7.53
C LEU A 39 18.24 -14.13 8.81
N ALA A 40 17.52 -13.02 8.68
CA ALA A 40 17.15 -12.15 9.79
C ALA A 40 15.85 -12.57 10.51
N LEU A 41 15.13 -13.59 10.02
CA LEU A 41 13.89 -14.09 10.62
C LEU A 41 14.16 -15.42 11.31
N ASP A 42 13.80 -15.51 12.59
CA ASP A 42 13.90 -16.75 13.35
C ASP A 42 13.10 -17.89 12.68
N GLY A 43 13.68 -19.09 12.65
CA GLY A 43 13.12 -20.23 11.94
C GLY A 43 11.77 -20.69 12.48
N ASP A 44 11.55 -20.60 13.79
CA ASP A 44 10.29 -21.01 14.41
C ASP A 44 9.23 -19.91 14.26
N ASN A 45 9.62 -18.64 14.32
CA ASN A 45 8.74 -17.52 13.95
C ASN A 45 8.30 -17.64 12.48
N CYS A 46 9.22 -17.96 11.56
CA CYS A 46 8.91 -18.19 10.15
C CYS A 46 7.89 -19.31 9.97
N LYS A 47 8.11 -20.49 10.58
CA LYS A 47 7.17 -21.62 10.54
C LYS A 47 5.79 -21.25 11.07
N ARG A 48 5.74 -20.53 12.20
CA ARG A 48 4.48 -20.07 12.80
C ARG A 48 3.71 -19.16 11.86
N LEU A 49 4.36 -18.16 11.27
CA LEU A 49 3.73 -17.22 10.33
C LEU A 49 3.25 -17.93 9.06
N VAL A 50 4.05 -18.86 8.52
CA VAL A 50 3.68 -19.67 7.35
C VAL A 50 2.49 -20.58 7.67
N ALA A 51 2.44 -21.18 8.87
CA ALA A 51 1.31 -22.00 9.29
C ALA A 51 0.02 -21.16 9.41
N ALA A 52 0.07 -19.99 10.06
CA ALA A 52 -1.05 -19.07 10.16
C ALA A 52 -1.55 -18.59 8.79
N ARG A 53 -0.62 -18.28 7.87
CA ARG A 53 -0.89 -17.93 6.47
C ARG A 53 -1.63 -19.06 5.75
N ASN A 54 -1.13 -20.28 5.83
CA ASN A 54 -1.72 -21.45 5.17
C ASN A 54 -3.11 -21.77 5.75
N ALA A 55 -3.30 -21.55 7.05
CA ALA A 55 -4.59 -21.68 7.72
C ALA A 55 -5.55 -20.49 7.48
N ARG A 56 -5.07 -19.40 6.85
CA ARG A 56 -5.79 -18.13 6.66
C ARG A 56 -6.41 -17.60 7.95
N ARG A 57 -5.74 -17.81 9.08
CA ARG A 57 -6.22 -17.43 10.40
C ARG A 57 -5.06 -16.92 11.23
N PHE A 58 -5.21 -15.68 11.71
CA PHE A 58 -4.24 -15.00 12.54
C PHE A 58 -4.84 -14.73 13.91
N SER A 59 -4.09 -15.03 14.95
CA SER A 59 -4.39 -14.71 16.34
C SER A 59 -3.79 -13.36 16.73
N VAL A 60 -4.19 -12.83 17.90
CA VAL A 60 -3.59 -11.60 18.47
C VAL A 60 -2.07 -11.74 18.60
N GLY A 61 -1.60 -12.90 19.07
CA GLY A 61 -0.16 -13.16 19.16
C GLY A 61 0.55 -13.25 17.81
N ASP A 62 -0.17 -13.53 16.71
CA ASP A 62 0.43 -13.47 15.37
C ASP A 62 0.54 -12.03 14.87
N TYR A 63 -0.41 -11.15 15.21
CA TYR A 63 -0.31 -9.72 14.92
C TYR A 63 0.85 -9.07 15.66
N GLU A 64 1.01 -9.38 16.95
CA GLU A 64 2.16 -8.93 17.76
C GLU A 64 3.48 -9.42 17.16
N LEU A 65 3.54 -10.69 16.72
CA LEU A 65 4.72 -11.24 16.07
C LEU A 65 5.02 -10.51 14.75
N ILE A 66 4.03 -10.33 13.87
CA ILE A 66 4.20 -9.62 12.60
C ILE A 66 4.70 -8.19 12.85
N ALA A 67 4.08 -7.46 13.78
CA ALA A 67 4.49 -6.10 14.13
C ALA A 67 5.92 -6.08 14.67
N LYS A 68 6.29 -7.02 15.55
CA LYS A 68 7.64 -7.16 16.08
C LYS A 68 8.66 -7.43 14.97
N GLU A 69 8.40 -8.37 14.09
CA GLU A 69 9.32 -8.69 12.99
C GLU A 69 9.50 -7.49 12.04
N ILE A 70 8.44 -6.75 11.72
CA ILE A 70 8.54 -5.51 10.92
C ILE A 70 9.46 -4.49 11.62
N ARG A 71 9.33 -4.31 12.93
CA ARG A 71 10.19 -3.41 13.74
C ARG A 71 11.65 -3.87 13.77
N LEU A 72 11.88 -5.17 13.88
CA LEU A 72 13.23 -5.77 13.87
C LEU A 72 13.88 -5.65 12.50
N PHE A 73 13.14 -5.91 11.42
CA PHE A 73 13.62 -5.66 10.07
C PHE A 73 13.99 -4.19 9.92
N GLY A 74 13.14 -3.23 10.34
CA GLY A 74 13.48 -1.81 10.37
C GLY A 74 14.81 -1.51 11.08
N GLY A 75 14.98 -2.00 12.31
CA GLY A 75 16.17 -1.73 13.12
C GLY A 75 17.47 -2.33 12.56
N ASN A 76 17.40 -3.53 11.98
CA ASN A 76 18.55 -4.20 11.35
C ASN A 76 18.89 -3.65 9.96
N SER A 77 17.95 -2.93 9.36
CA SER A 77 18.00 -2.44 7.98
C SER A 77 18.52 -1.04 7.81
N ILE A 78 18.34 -0.25 8.86
CA ILE A 78 18.57 1.17 8.93
C ILE A 78 19.79 1.37 9.83
N LEU A 79 20.42 2.54 9.80
CA LEU A 79 21.63 2.94 10.54
C LEU A 79 21.62 2.67 12.07
N ASN A 80 20.58 2.04 12.62
CA ASN A 80 20.30 1.78 14.03
C ASN A 80 20.47 0.30 14.45
N LEU A 81 21.45 -0.40 13.87
CA LEU A 81 21.87 -1.80 14.14
C LEU A 81 22.15 -2.16 15.63
N PHE A 82 21.97 -1.25 16.58
CA PHE A 82 22.32 -1.41 18.00
C PHE A 82 21.12 -1.54 18.95
N ARG A 83 19.87 -1.48 18.47
CA ARG A 83 18.66 -1.64 19.30
C ARG A 83 18.09 -3.05 19.20
N LYS A 84 18.07 -3.80 20.31
CA LYS A 84 17.56 -5.18 20.37
C LYS A 84 16.04 -5.29 20.15
N ASP A 85 15.28 -4.23 20.40
CA ASP A 85 13.82 -4.24 20.35
C ASP A 85 13.23 -3.73 19.02
N GLY A 86 14.08 -3.43 18.02
CA GLY A 86 13.69 -2.82 16.75
C GLY A 86 13.45 -1.32 16.87
N VAL A 87 12.79 -0.74 15.85
CA VAL A 87 12.47 0.69 15.78
C VAL A 87 10.96 0.93 15.65
N PRO A 88 10.43 2.06 16.15
CA PRO A 88 9.00 2.39 16.00
C PRO A 88 8.59 2.43 14.52
N TYR A 89 7.34 2.09 14.22
CA TYR A 89 6.85 2.08 12.83
C TYR A 89 7.00 3.43 12.13
N GLN A 90 6.78 4.54 12.86
CA GLN A 90 7.01 5.87 12.33
C GLN A 90 8.45 6.06 11.84
N GLU A 91 9.45 5.60 12.58
CA GLU A 91 10.86 5.67 12.19
C GLU A 91 11.10 4.88 10.88
N ILE A 92 10.52 3.68 10.76
CA ILE A 92 10.59 2.86 9.54
C ILE A 92 10.02 3.61 8.33
N VAL A 93 8.85 4.24 8.49
CA VAL A 93 8.20 5.01 7.43
C VAL A 93 9.06 6.21 7.02
N GLU A 94 9.58 6.96 7.98
CA GLU A 94 10.47 8.11 7.73
C GLU A 94 11.75 7.68 7.00
N ASP A 95 12.34 6.54 7.36
CA ASP A 95 13.56 6.06 6.72
C ASP A 95 13.31 5.50 5.32
N VAL A 96 12.18 4.82 5.10
CA VAL A 96 11.72 4.47 3.75
C VAL A 96 11.47 5.72 2.91
N ALA A 97 10.87 6.77 3.48
CA ALA A 97 10.66 8.04 2.79
C ALA A 97 12.00 8.71 2.41
N LYS A 98 12.97 8.80 3.33
CA LYS A 98 14.33 9.31 3.04
C LYS A 98 14.99 8.52 1.93
N HIS A 99 14.92 7.19 2.00
CA HIS A 99 15.49 6.29 1.01
C HIS A 99 14.90 6.53 -0.39
N LEU A 100 13.58 6.71 -0.48
CA LEU A 100 12.86 7.02 -1.72
C LEU A 100 12.95 8.50 -2.13
N LYS A 101 13.73 9.32 -1.41
CA LYS A 101 13.89 10.77 -1.64
C LYS A 101 12.53 11.49 -1.67
N VAL A 102 11.67 11.11 -0.72
CA VAL A 102 10.40 11.77 -0.43
C VAL A 102 10.68 12.91 0.54
N ASN A 103 10.15 14.09 0.27
CA ASN A 103 10.24 15.22 1.18
C ASN A 103 9.09 15.11 2.20
N PHE A 104 9.43 15.12 3.48
CA PHE A 104 8.47 15.17 4.57
C PHE A 104 9.03 16.05 5.69
N GLY A 105 8.14 16.78 6.36
CA GLY A 105 8.44 17.60 7.53
C GLY A 105 8.04 16.87 8.82
N LYS A 106 7.32 17.58 9.70
CA LYS A 106 6.64 16.98 10.86
C LYS A 106 5.26 16.47 10.48
N ASP A 107 5.17 15.83 9.33
CA ASP A 107 3.90 15.40 8.75
C ASP A 107 3.36 14.17 9.48
N PRO A 108 2.03 13.99 9.57
CA PRO A 108 1.44 12.77 10.11
C PRO A 108 1.87 11.52 9.33
N ILE A 109 1.99 10.37 10.01
CA ILE A 109 2.48 9.12 9.41
C ILE A 109 1.71 8.71 8.14
N ASN A 110 0.39 8.86 8.12
CA ASN A 110 -0.43 8.55 6.96
C ASN A 110 -0.14 9.46 5.75
N VAL A 111 0.28 10.70 5.99
CA VAL A 111 0.68 11.62 4.92
C VAL A 111 2.02 11.19 4.34
N ILE A 112 2.98 10.81 5.19
CA ILE A 112 4.28 10.29 4.73
C ILE A 112 4.07 8.99 3.92
N GLU A 113 3.22 8.08 4.40
CA GLU A 113 2.82 6.86 3.69
C GLU A 113 2.22 7.17 2.31
N GLN A 114 1.30 8.15 2.22
CA GLN A 114 0.71 8.58 0.94
C GLN A 114 1.74 9.20 0.00
N GLU A 115 2.69 9.96 0.52
CA GLU A 115 3.79 10.54 -0.25
C GLU A 115 4.73 9.46 -0.80
N ILE A 116 5.04 8.42 -0.01
CA ILE A 116 5.78 7.23 -0.46
C ILE A 116 5.06 6.56 -1.62
N LEU A 117 3.77 6.25 -1.46
CA LEU A 117 2.97 5.59 -2.50
C LEU A 117 2.95 6.42 -3.79
N GLY A 118 2.72 7.73 -3.67
CA GLY A 118 2.71 8.62 -4.83
C GLY A 118 4.08 8.72 -5.51
N LYS A 119 5.17 8.80 -4.74
CA LYS A 119 6.52 8.85 -5.30
C LYS A 119 6.86 7.58 -6.09
N ILE A 120 6.48 6.41 -5.58
CA ILE A 120 6.67 5.14 -6.27
C ILE A 120 5.86 5.13 -7.56
N LEU A 121 4.58 5.51 -7.51
CA LEU A 121 3.74 5.56 -8.71
C LEU A 121 4.29 6.55 -9.74
N SER A 122 4.67 7.77 -9.35
CA SER A 122 5.23 8.77 -10.28
C SER A 122 6.49 8.26 -10.98
N ARG A 123 7.43 7.66 -10.23
CA ARG A 123 8.66 7.10 -10.84
C ARG A 123 8.35 5.98 -11.84
N ALA A 124 7.37 5.15 -11.53
CA ALA A 124 6.95 4.09 -12.44
C ALA A 124 6.23 4.66 -13.67
N PHE A 125 5.38 5.66 -13.47
CA PHE A 125 4.65 6.36 -14.53
C PHE A 125 5.60 7.00 -15.56
N ASP A 126 6.75 7.52 -15.13
CA ASP A 126 7.78 8.06 -16.02
C ASP A 126 8.33 7.00 -17.00
N GLN A 127 8.35 5.73 -16.60
CA GLN A 127 8.90 4.61 -17.38
C GLN A 127 7.84 3.83 -18.18
N MET A 128 6.56 4.18 -18.02
CA MET A 128 5.43 3.52 -18.70
C MET A 128 5.21 4.06 -20.11
N SER A 129 4.62 3.24 -20.98
CA SER A 129 4.13 3.68 -22.29
C SER A 129 2.91 4.61 -22.13
N GLU A 130 2.55 5.34 -23.19
CA GLU A 130 1.40 6.24 -23.13
C GLU A 130 0.08 5.49 -22.89
N GLU A 131 -0.04 4.28 -23.44
CA GLU A 131 -1.20 3.41 -23.24
C GLU A 131 -1.32 2.96 -21.78
N GLU A 132 -0.20 2.57 -21.15
CA GLU A 132 -0.16 2.17 -19.75
C GLU A 132 -0.49 3.35 -18.81
N ARG A 133 0.02 4.54 -19.14
CA ARG A 133 -0.29 5.78 -18.42
C ARG A 133 -1.77 6.10 -18.46
N GLN A 134 -2.39 5.98 -19.64
CA GLN A 134 -3.80 6.27 -19.83
C GLN A 134 -4.69 5.36 -18.96
N VAL A 135 -4.37 4.05 -18.89
CA VAL A 135 -5.09 3.11 -18.01
C VAL A 135 -5.01 3.53 -16.54
N ILE A 136 -3.83 3.94 -16.06
CA ILE A 136 -3.65 4.40 -14.68
C ILE A 136 -4.47 5.67 -14.40
N LEU A 137 -4.47 6.63 -15.32
CA LEU A 137 -5.20 7.88 -15.18
C LEU A 137 -6.72 7.67 -15.17
N GLU A 138 -7.21 6.73 -16.00
CA GLU A 138 -8.61 6.31 -16.01
C GLU A 138 -8.98 5.60 -14.70
N GLU A 139 -8.17 4.66 -14.23
CA GLU A 139 -8.43 3.98 -12.96
C GLU A 139 -8.49 4.98 -11.79
N LEU A 140 -7.58 5.95 -11.75
CA LEU A 140 -7.55 7.01 -10.73
C LEU A 140 -8.69 8.03 -10.87
N GLY A 141 -9.44 8.02 -11.99
CA GLY A 141 -10.52 8.97 -12.26
C GLY A 141 -10.02 10.38 -12.56
N VAL A 142 -8.79 10.51 -13.09
CA VAL A 142 -8.14 11.80 -13.39
C VAL A 142 -7.87 12.02 -14.87
N ALA A 143 -8.39 11.16 -15.75
CA ALA A 143 -8.22 11.25 -17.21
C ALA A 143 -8.63 12.62 -17.80
N SER A 144 -9.56 13.33 -17.17
CA SER A 144 -9.97 14.68 -17.61
C SER A 144 -8.94 15.78 -17.32
N TYR A 145 -7.97 15.54 -16.41
CA TYR A 145 -6.92 16.50 -16.04
C TYR A 145 -5.62 16.30 -16.83
N SER A 146 -5.47 15.17 -17.55
CA SER A 146 -4.19 14.71 -18.11
C SER A 146 -3.98 15.01 -19.60
N THR A 147 -4.86 15.79 -20.24
CA THR A 147 -4.79 16.08 -21.69
C THR A 147 -3.56 16.89 -22.13
N ALA A 148 -2.67 17.27 -21.21
CA ALA A 148 -1.51 18.13 -21.45
C ALA A 148 -0.14 17.40 -21.33
N GLY A 149 -0.11 16.06 -21.35
CA GLY A 149 1.11 15.26 -21.40
C GLY A 149 1.63 14.75 -20.04
N PRO A 150 2.80 14.07 -19.99
CA PRO A 150 3.25 13.29 -18.82
C PRO A 150 3.41 14.11 -17.54
N ALA A 151 3.87 15.36 -17.63
CA ALA A 151 4.00 16.24 -16.47
C ALA A 151 2.64 16.62 -15.85
N ALA A 152 1.62 16.85 -16.68
CA ALA A 152 0.26 17.15 -16.22
C ALA A 152 -0.39 15.91 -15.59
N ALA A 153 -0.14 14.73 -16.15
CA ALA A 153 -0.57 13.45 -15.57
C ALA A 153 0.03 13.19 -14.18
N ILE A 154 1.33 13.46 -13.99
CA ILE A 154 1.99 13.36 -12.68
C ILE A 154 1.40 14.38 -11.70
N ALA A 155 1.14 15.61 -12.14
CA ALA A 155 0.47 16.60 -11.31
C ALA A 155 -0.93 16.14 -10.88
N ALA A 156 -1.68 15.51 -11.78
CA ALA A 156 -2.99 14.93 -11.48
C ALA A 156 -2.91 13.76 -10.49
N ILE A 157 -1.91 12.87 -10.62
CA ILE A 157 -1.63 11.80 -9.65
C ILE A 157 -1.28 12.38 -8.27
N CYS A 158 -0.46 13.43 -8.23
CA CYS A 158 -0.13 14.12 -6.99
C CYS A 158 -1.36 14.81 -6.37
N ALA A 159 -2.22 15.42 -7.18
CA ALA A 159 -3.46 16.03 -6.72
C ALA A 159 -4.48 14.97 -6.22
N ALA A 160 -4.50 13.77 -6.83
CA ALA A 160 -5.35 12.67 -6.43
C ALA A 160 -5.12 12.21 -4.98
N LYS A 161 -3.93 12.46 -4.42
CA LYS A 161 -3.61 12.22 -2.99
C LYS A 161 -4.52 13.00 -2.03
N ALA A 162 -5.14 14.10 -2.48
CA ALA A 162 -6.09 14.86 -1.68
C ALA A 162 -7.52 14.28 -1.72
N GLY A 163 -7.82 13.36 -2.65
CA GLY A 163 -9.13 12.74 -2.81
C GLY A 163 -9.19 11.35 -2.18
N GLY A 164 -10.04 11.15 -1.17
CA GLY A 164 -10.07 9.90 -0.38
C GLY A 164 -10.17 8.61 -1.21
N PHE A 165 -11.05 8.56 -2.22
CA PHE A 165 -11.19 7.35 -3.05
C PHE A 165 -10.03 7.15 -4.03
N ALA A 166 -9.53 8.23 -4.65
CA ALA A 166 -8.40 8.16 -5.57
C ALA A 166 -7.11 7.75 -4.85
N THR A 167 -6.94 8.18 -3.59
CA THR A 167 -5.83 7.79 -2.74
C THR A 167 -5.83 6.29 -2.42
N TYR A 168 -7.00 5.71 -2.15
CA TYR A 168 -7.14 4.25 -2.01
C TYR A 168 -6.77 3.51 -3.29
N LYS A 169 -7.29 3.94 -4.45
CA LYS A 169 -6.98 3.31 -5.74
C LYS A 169 -5.47 3.37 -6.05
N LEU A 170 -4.85 4.52 -5.83
CA LEU A 170 -3.40 4.70 -5.96
C LEU A 170 -2.65 3.70 -5.08
N ALA A 171 -3.00 3.62 -3.80
CA ALA A 171 -2.37 2.69 -2.87
C ALA A 171 -2.53 1.23 -3.32
N ALA A 172 -3.72 0.87 -3.81
CA ALA A 172 -4.04 -0.46 -4.30
C ALA A 172 -3.21 -0.83 -5.54
N ILE A 173 -3.09 0.09 -6.51
CA ILE A 173 -2.26 -0.10 -7.72
C ILE A 173 -0.81 -0.37 -7.32
N VAL A 174 -0.23 0.48 -6.46
CA VAL A 174 1.17 0.37 -6.04
C VAL A 174 1.42 -0.93 -5.27
N ALA A 175 0.55 -1.26 -4.30
CA ALA A 175 0.68 -2.49 -3.52
C ALA A 175 0.58 -3.75 -4.40
N ASN A 176 -0.38 -3.79 -5.33
CA ASN A 176 -0.52 -4.89 -6.29
C ASN A 176 0.71 -5.09 -7.15
N ALA A 177 1.26 -3.98 -7.68
CA ALA A 177 2.41 -4.04 -8.55
C ALA A 177 3.67 -4.52 -7.81
N ILE A 178 3.90 -4.05 -6.57
CA ILE A 178 5.00 -4.54 -5.72
C ILE A 178 4.81 -6.03 -5.41
N ALA A 179 3.60 -6.46 -5.10
CA ALA A 179 3.34 -7.87 -4.84
C ALA A 179 3.60 -8.75 -6.06
N LYS A 180 3.19 -8.32 -7.25
CA LYS A 180 3.48 -9.01 -8.50
C LYS A 180 4.99 -9.09 -8.76
N ALA A 181 5.72 -8.00 -8.52
CA ALA A 181 7.16 -7.91 -8.71
C ALA A 181 7.94 -8.86 -7.79
N ILE A 182 7.57 -8.92 -6.51
CA ILE A 182 8.32 -9.68 -5.49
C ILE A 182 7.86 -11.13 -5.42
N LEU A 183 6.55 -11.37 -5.48
CA LEU A 183 5.97 -12.69 -5.24
C LEU A 183 5.75 -13.49 -6.54
N GLY A 184 5.98 -12.88 -7.71
CA GLY A 184 5.83 -13.50 -9.03
C GLY A 184 4.38 -13.81 -9.43
N LYS A 185 3.46 -13.73 -8.48
CA LYS A 185 2.01 -13.77 -8.68
C LYS A 185 1.50 -12.42 -8.18
N GLY A 186 0.76 -11.69 -9.01
CA GLY A 186 -0.02 -10.56 -8.49
C GLY A 186 -0.84 -11.06 -7.31
N LEU A 187 -1.00 -10.24 -6.27
CA LEU A 187 -1.94 -10.58 -5.20
C LEU A 187 -3.27 -10.84 -5.87
N THR A 188 -3.68 -12.10 -5.94
CA THR A 188 -5.08 -12.44 -6.12
C THR A 188 -5.74 -12.03 -4.82
N PHE A 189 -5.87 -10.72 -4.61
CA PHE A 189 -6.84 -10.18 -3.68
C PHE A 189 -8.14 -10.81 -4.13
N ALA A 190 -8.59 -11.82 -3.38
CA ALA A 190 -9.86 -12.45 -3.67
C ALA A 190 -10.87 -11.32 -3.75
N ALA A 191 -11.62 -11.31 -4.85
CA ALA A 191 -12.56 -10.27 -5.24
C ALA A 191 -13.78 -10.21 -4.27
N SER A 192 -13.52 -9.98 -2.98
CA SER A 192 -14.49 -10.06 -1.90
C SER A 192 -15.24 -8.75 -1.67
N GLY A 193 -14.95 -7.71 -2.45
CA GLY A 193 -15.63 -6.42 -2.35
C GLY A 193 -15.99 -5.84 -3.71
N GLN A 194 -17.21 -5.30 -3.81
CA GLN A 194 -17.63 -4.44 -4.93
C GLN A 194 -16.66 -3.26 -5.18
N MET A 195 -15.82 -2.94 -4.20
CA MET A 195 -14.85 -1.85 -4.19
C MET A 195 -13.62 -2.07 -5.11
N MET A 196 -13.35 -3.31 -5.57
CA MET A 196 -12.13 -3.65 -6.33
C MET A 196 -12.37 -3.98 -7.82
N ARG A 197 -13.62 -3.99 -8.29
CA ARG A 197 -13.96 -4.39 -9.68
C ARG A 197 -13.36 -3.50 -10.77
N THR A 198 -12.85 -2.33 -10.42
CA THR A 198 -12.23 -1.37 -11.36
C THR A 198 -10.71 -1.44 -11.41
N ILE A 199 -10.05 -2.22 -10.55
CA ILE A 199 -8.56 -2.30 -10.48
C ILE A 199 -8.05 -3.55 -11.22
N SER A 200 -8.93 -4.39 -11.74
CA SER A 200 -8.58 -5.61 -12.47
C SER A 200 -7.92 -5.39 -13.84
N VAL A 201 -7.93 -4.17 -14.38
CA VAL A 201 -7.41 -3.88 -15.73
C VAL A 201 -5.95 -3.41 -15.69
N ALA A 202 -5.49 -2.75 -14.62
CA ALA A 202 -4.08 -2.39 -14.44
C ALA A 202 -3.13 -3.53 -14.04
N ILE A 203 -3.64 -4.77 -13.92
CA ILE A 203 -2.84 -5.97 -13.56
C ILE A 203 -1.98 -6.47 -14.75
N GLY A 204 -2.09 -5.83 -15.91
CA GLY A 204 -1.37 -6.13 -17.16
C GLY A 204 0.08 -5.57 -17.25
N PRO A 205 0.54 -5.18 -18.47
CA PRO A 205 1.90 -4.70 -18.80
C PRO A 205 2.49 -3.64 -17.84
N ILE A 206 1.61 -2.86 -17.21
CA ILE A 206 1.90 -1.79 -16.24
C ILE A 206 2.78 -2.24 -15.06
N GLY A 207 2.72 -3.52 -14.67
CA GLY A 207 3.56 -4.06 -13.60
C GLY A 207 5.06 -4.04 -13.88
N TRP A 208 5.48 -3.93 -15.14
CA TRP A 208 6.90 -3.96 -15.52
C TRP A 208 7.66 -2.71 -15.07
N ALA A 209 7.07 -1.52 -15.12
CA ALA A 209 7.75 -0.29 -14.70
C ALA A 209 7.99 -0.26 -13.18
N ILE A 210 7.02 -0.69 -12.38
CA ILE A 210 7.20 -0.83 -10.92
C ILE A 210 8.18 -1.97 -10.60
N THR A 211 8.14 -3.07 -11.36
CA THR A 211 9.13 -4.17 -11.24
C THR A 211 10.53 -3.69 -11.62
N ALA A 212 10.68 -2.85 -12.66
CA ALA A 212 11.95 -2.28 -13.09
C ALA A 212 12.51 -1.31 -12.03
N LEU A 213 11.64 -0.53 -11.40
CA LEU A 213 12.01 0.27 -10.24
C LEU A 213 12.48 -0.60 -9.06
N TRP A 214 11.98 -1.83 -8.95
CA TRP A 214 12.37 -2.82 -7.93
C TRP A 214 13.67 -3.57 -8.25
N THR A 215 14.00 -3.77 -9.52
CA THR A 215 15.23 -4.43 -9.96
C THR A 215 16.41 -3.46 -10.15
N ALA A 216 16.12 -2.17 -10.35
CA ALA A 216 17.13 -1.12 -10.37
C ALA A 216 17.79 -1.00 -8.98
N ALA A 217 19.09 -0.75 -8.99
CA ALA A 217 20.04 -0.88 -7.87
C ALA A 217 19.77 -0.03 -6.59
N ASP A 218 18.63 0.67 -6.51
CA ASP A 218 18.27 1.49 -5.34
C ASP A 218 17.92 0.62 -4.11
N LEU A 219 17.58 -0.66 -4.28
CA LEU A 219 17.32 -1.63 -3.19
C LEU A 219 18.53 -2.54 -2.89
N ALA A 220 19.72 -1.94 -2.82
CA ALA A 220 20.97 -2.66 -2.61
C ALA A 220 21.09 -3.31 -1.22
N SER A 221 20.40 -2.77 -0.20
CA SER A 221 20.42 -3.36 1.13
C SER A 221 19.32 -4.44 1.27
N PRO A 222 19.66 -5.67 1.74
CA PRO A 222 18.69 -6.76 1.96
C PRO A 222 17.47 -6.34 2.81
N ALA A 223 17.77 -5.43 3.70
CA ALA A 223 16.94 -4.57 4.48
C ALA A 223 15.73 -3.90 3.78
N TYR A 224 15.99 -3.04 2.80
CA TYR A 224 14.91 -2.31 2.10
C TYR A 224 14.06 -3.23 1.21
N ARG A 225 14.55 -4.42 0.88
CA ARG A 225 13.76 -5.48 0.20
C ARG A 225 12.61 -6.02 1.04
N VAL A 226 12.62 -5.77 2.35
CA VAL A 226 11.56 -6.19 3.29
C VAL A 226 10.81 -4.99 3.86
N THR A 227 11.48 -3.90 4.19
CA THR A 227 10.83 -2.75 4.82
C THR A 227 9.97 -1.93 3.84
N VAL A 228 10.43 -1.72 2.59
CA VAL A 228 9.66 -0.96 1.58
C VAL A 228 8.34 -1.65 1.20
N PRO A 229 8.30 -2.96 0.85
CA PRO A 229 7.04 -3.64 0.56
C PRO A 229 6.12 -3.65 1.78
N CYS A 230 6.66 -3.85 2.98
CA CYS A 230 5.87 -3.83 4.21
C CYS A 230 5.25 -2.45 4.45
N VAL A 231 6.00 -1.35 4.29
CA VAL A 231 5.47 0.01 4.44
C VAL A 231 4.40 0.30 3.39
N VAL A 232 4.62 -0.06 2.13
CA VAL A 232 3.62 0.11 1.05
C VAL A 232 2.35 -0.69 1.34
N GLN A 233 2.48 -1.93 1.77
CA GLN A 233 1.34 -2.79 2.07
C GLN A 233 0.56 -2.29 3.29
N LEU A 234 1.25 -1.84 4.35
CA LEU A 234 0.62 -1.22 5.51
C LEU A 234 -0.08 0.10 5.15
N ALA A 235 0.54 0.94 4.31
CA ALA A 235 -0.07 2.16 3.80
C ALA A 235 -1.35 1.84 3.01
N TYR A 236 -1.33 0.83 2.15
CA TYR A 236 -2.51 0.35 1.45
C TYR A 236 -3.59 -0.16 2.41
N MET A 237 -3.24 -0.99 3.40
CA MET A 237 -4.17 -1.47 4.43
C MET A 237 -4.82 -0.30 5.19
N ARG A 238 -4.04 0.73 5.52
CA ARG A 238 -4.57 1.95 6.15
C ARG A 238 -5.55 2.68 5.23
N GLN A 239 -5.22 2.89 3.96
CA GLN A 239 -6.13 3.54 3.01
C GLN A 239 -7.40 2.71 2.78
N LYS A 240 -7.28 1.39 2.73
CA LYS A 240 -8.42 0.46 2.62
C LYS A 240 -9.34 0.57 3.82
N ALA A 241 -8.78 0.58 5.04
CA ALA A 241 -9.56 0.75 6.27
C ALA A 241 -10.21 2.14 6.36
N ILE A 242 -9.50 3.20 5.98
CA ILE A 242 -10.05 4.57 5.86
C ILE A 242 -11.22 4.57 4.89
N MET A 243 -11.06 3.98 3.71
CA MET A 243 -12.10 3.93 2.69
C MET A 243 -13.32 3.13 3.17
N ALA A 244 -13.12 1.98 3.80
CA ALA A 244 -14.20 1.18 4.35
C ALA A 244 -15.05 1.94 5.40
N LEU A 245 -14.42 2.80 6.20
CA LEU A 245 -15.12 3.63 7.19
C LEU A 245 -15.73 4.90 6.59
N ALA A 246 -15.04 5.49 5.62
CA ALA A 246 -15.37 6.79 5.06
C ALA A 246 -16.27 6.69 3.81
N ALA A 247 -16.58 5.50 3.30
CA ALA A 247 -17.36 5.34 2.08
C ALA A 247 -18.80 4.88 2.31
N LYS A 248 -19.66 5.22 1.35
CA LYS A 248 -20.97 4.63 1.13
C LYS A 248 -21.12 4.26 -0.34
N THR A 249 -22.09 3.41 -0.66
CA THR A 249 -22.36 2.99 -2.04
C THR A 249 -23.38 3.94 -2.68
N CYS A 250 -23.11 4.39 -3.90
CA CYS A 250 -24.10 5.14 -4.67
C CYS A 250 -25.30 4.24 -4.98
N GLY A 251 -26.51 4.68 -4.65
CA GLY A 251 -27.73 3.91 -4.91
C GLY A 251 -28.04 3.70 -6.40
N ASN A 252 -27.47 4.51 -7.29
CA ASN A 252 -27.70 4.44 -8.73
C ASN A 252 -26.64 3.58 -9.44
N CYS A 253 -25.40 4.06 -9.54
CA CYS A 253 -24.34 3.37 -10.28
C CYS A 253 -23.55 2.34 -9.45
N LYS A 254 -23.86 2.20 -8.15
CA LYS A 254 -23.15 1.32 -7.21
C LYS A 254 -21.66 1.64 -7.02
N ALA A 255 -21.19 2.79 -7.50
CA ALA A 255 -19.84 3.28 -7.23
C ALA A 255 -19.65 3.57 -5.74
N SER A 256 -18.42 3.39 -5.25
CA SER A 256 -18.06 3.80 -3.89
C SER A 256 -17.84 5.31 -3.84
N ILE A 257 -18.52 6.00 -2.93
CA ILE A 257 -18.45 7.45 -2.77
C ILE A 257 -18.09 7.79 -1.32
N VAL A 258 -17.39 8.90 -1.09
CA VAL A 258 -17.12 9.36 0.28
C VAL A 258 -18.47 9.67 0.95
N ARG A 259 -18.62 9.26 2.22
CA ARG A 259 -19.86 9.36 2.99
C ARG A 259 -20.32 10.81 3.15
N SER A 260 -19.37 11.75 3.21
CA SER A 260 -19.61 13.20 3.23
C SER A 260 -19.91 13.81 1.85
N SER A 261 -19.69 13.09 0.74
CA SER A 261 -19.97 13.60 -0.60
C SER A 261 -21.46 13.80 -0.79
N ARG A 262 -21.83 14.96 -1.34
CA ARG A 262 -23.22 15.29 -1.73
C ARG A 262 -23.60 14.71 -3.08
N PHE A 263 -22.62 14.40 -3.94
CA PHE A 263 -22.82 13.88 -5.29
C PHE A 263 -21.86 12.72 -5.56
N CYS A 264 -22.26 11.79 -6.43
CA CYS A 264 -21.39 10.73 -6.93
C CYS A 264 -20.43 11.29 -7.98
N SER A 265 -19.12 11.07 -7.79
CA SER A 265 -18.09 11.49 -8.75
C SER A 265 -18.18 10.76 -10.09
N GLU A 266 -18.74 9.56 -10.11
CA GLU A 266 -18.83 8.73 -11.32
C GLU A 266 -20.06 9.04 -12.18
N CYS A 267 -21.23 9.23 -11.56
CA CYS A 267 -22.49 9.38 -12.30
C CYS A 267 -23.23 10.70 -12.04
N GLY A 268 -22.67 11.60 -11.22
CA GLY A 268 -23.27 12.90 -10.89
C GLY A 268 -24.56 12.84 -10.06
N THR A 269 -25.08 11.64 -9.74
CA THR A 269 -26.32 11.49 -8.97
C THR A 269 -26.13 11.98 -7.53
N PRO A 270 -27.10 12.70 -6.93
CA PRO A 270 -27.06 13.06 -5.52
C PRO A 270 -26.85 11.82 -4.65
N ALA A 271 -25.88 11.91 -3.75
CA ALA A 271 -25.60 10.86 -2.80
C ALA A 271 -26.73 10.82 -1.78
N ALA A 272 -27.51 9.73 -1.75
CA ALA A 272 -28.52 9.52 -0.71
C ALA A 272 -27.87 9.69 0.67
N VAL A 273 -28.45 10.54 1.52
CA VAL A 273 -27.92 10.92 2.85
C VAL A 273 -27.66 9.69 3.69
#